data_AF-A0A7X9GCP1-F1
#
_entry.id   AF-A0A7X9GCP1-F1
#
_cell.length_a   1.000
_cell.length_b   1.000
_cell.length_c   1.000
_cell.angle_alpha   90.00
_cell.angle_beta   90.00
_cell.angle_gamma   90.00
#
_symmetry.space_group_name_H-M   'P 1'
#
loop_
_entity.id
_entity.type
_entity.pdbx_description
1 polymer ?
#
loop_
_entity_poly.entity_id
_entity_poly.type
_entity_poly.pdbx_seq_one_letter_code
_entity_poly.pdbx_strand_id
1 'polypeptide(L)' 'MEELQEKKQKFNEIRDWDQFHYPENLAKSISIEAGELLECFQWNSEYDLEKAKGVSTKYTKL' A
#
# COMPACT_ATOMS: atom_id res chain seq x y z
N MET A 1 -14.30 -1.18 8.78
CA MET A 1 -14.04 -0.77 7.38
C MET A 1 -14.15 0.73 7.21
N GLU A 2 -15.20 1.37 7.74
CA GLU A 2 -15.37 2.84 7.70
C GLU A 2 -14.19 3.61 8.29
N GLU A 3 -13.72 3.25 9.49
CA GLU A 3 -12.56 3.90 10.14
C GLU A 3 -11.30 3.88 9.27
N LEU A 4 -11.06 2.78 8.55
CA LEU A 4 -9.89 2.65 7.68
C LEU A 4 -10.03 3.53 6.43
N GLN A 5 -11.23 3.61 5.87
CA GLN A 5 -11.52 4.49 4.74
C GLN A 5 -11.35 5.95 5.12
N GLU A 6 -11.83 6.36 6.30
CA GLU A 6 -11.64 7.72 6.82
C GLU A 6 -10.15 8.07 7.01
N LYS A 7 -9.35 7.15 7.57
CA LYS A 7 -7.90 7.35 7.72
C LYS A 7 -7.22 7.53 6.37
N LYS A 8 -7.57 6.70 5.38
CA LYS A 8 -7.06 6.82 4.00
C LYS A 8 -7.44 8.15 3.38
N GLN A 9 -8.70 8.56 3.53
CA GLN A 9 -9.20 9.81 2.96
C GLN A 9 -8.47 11.02 3.56
N LYS A 10 -8.35 11.10 4.89
CA LYS A 10 -7.58 12.16 5.56
C LYS A 10 -6.12 12.19 5.10
N PHE A 11 -5.49 11.03 4.94
CA PHE A 11 -4.11 10.92 4.46
C PHE A 11 -3.95 11.50 3.04
N ASN A 12 -4.92 11.24 2.17
CA ASN A 12 -4.93 11.71 0.79
C ASN A 12 -5.18 13.22 0.70
N GLU A 13 -6.18 13.72 1.43
CA GLU A 13 -6.59 15.13 1.43
C GLU A 13 -5.44 16.05 1.86
N ILE A 14 -4.71 15.71 2.93
CA ILE A 14 -3.57 16.49 3.43
C ILE A 14 -2.44 16.60 2.39
N ARG A 15 -2.35 15.64 1.45
CA ARG A 15 -1.31 15.57 0.42
C ARG A 15 -1.79 16.04 -0.94
N ASP A 16 -3.06 16.39 -1.08
CA ASP A 16 -3.70 16.68 -2.37
C ASP A 16 -3.52 15.53 -3.39
N TRP A 17 -3.56 14.28 -2.91
CA TRP A 17 -3.27 13.11 -3.75
C TRP A 17 -4.47 12.58 -4.54
N ASP A 18 -5.67 13.11 -4.31
CA ASP A 18 -6.86 12.68 -5.02
C ASP A 18 -6.79 12.92 -6.53
N GLN A 19 -5.97 13.87 -6.96
CA GLN A 19 -5.66 14.10 -8.38
C GLN A 19 -5.00 12.89 -9.09
N PHE A 20 -4.45 11.93 -8.35
CA PHE A 20 -3.80 10.74 -8.91
C PHE A 20 -4.70 9.49 -8.86
N HIS A 21 -5.85 9.54 -8.18
CA HIS A 21 -6.76 8.41 -7.97
C HIS A 21 -7.71 8.13 -9.14
N TYR A 22 -7.20 8.19 -10.38
CA TYR A 22 -7.92 7.67 -11.53
C TYR A 22 -8.12 6.15 -11.41
N PRO A 23 -9.26 5.59 -11.89
CA PRO A 23 -9.52 4.15 -11.78
C PRO A 23 -8.38 3.27 -12.31
N GLU A 24 -7.75 3.67 -13.42
CA GLU A 24 -6.61 2.96 -13.99
C GLU A 24 -5.35 2.99 -13.09
N ASN A 25 -5.10 4.08 -12.39
CA ASN A 25 -3.95 4.21 -11.50
C ASN A 25 -4.14 3.34 -10.26
N LEU A 26 -5.36 3.33 -9.71
CA LEU A 26 -5.70 2.45 -8.60
C LEU A 26 -5.57 0.97 -8.96
N ALA A 27 -6.01 0.57 -10.15
CA ALA A 27 -5.84 -0.80 -10.64
C ALA A 27 -4.36 -1.19 -10.80
N LYS A 28 -3.53 -0.28 -11.33
CA LYS A 28 -2.08 -0.46 -11.41
C LYS A 28 -1.47 -0.59 -10.01
N SER A 29 -1.80 0.30 -9.07
CA SER A 29 -1.32 0.24 -7.68
C SER A 29 -1.66 -1.09 -7.02
N ILE A 30 -2.90 -1.58 -7.15
CA ILE A 30 -3.29 -2.90 -6.62
C ILE A 30 -2.41 -4.01 -7.20
N SER A 31 -2.14 -3.97 -8.50
CA SER A 31 -1.29 -4.98 -9.17
C SER A 31 0.16 -4.93 -8.71
N ILE A 32 0.69 -3.73 -8.45
CA ILE A 32 2.04 -3.53 -7.90
C ILE A 32 2.14 -4.13 -6.50
N GLU A 33 1.24 -3.76 -5.59
CA GLU A 33 1.21 -4.29 -4.21
C GLU A 33 1.01 -5.80 -4.17
N ALA A 34 0.19 -6.36 -5.07
CA ALA A 34 0.05 -7.81 -5.22
C ALA A 34 1.36 -8.48 -5.68
N GLY A 35 2.15 -7.81 -6.52
CA GLY A 35 3.49 -8.24 -6.92
C GLY A 35 4.48 -8.22 -5.75
N GLU A 36 4.48 -7.16 -4.94
CA GLU A 36 5.31 -7.06 -3.73
C GLU A 36 4.95 -8.15 -2.71
N LEU A 37 3.65 -8.42 -2.53
CA LEU A 37 3.20 -9.54 -1.72
C LEU A 37 3.71 -10.89 -2.26
N LEU A 38 3.67 -11.08 -3.59
CA LEU A 38 4.15 -12.31 -4.23
C LEU A 38 5.67 -12.49 -4.08
N GLU A 39 6.44 -11.40 -4.08
CA GLU A 39 7.90 -11.42 -3.87
C GLU A 39 8.27 -12.11 -2.55
N CYS A 40 7.45 -11.97 -1.52
CA CYS A 40 7.64 -12.63 -0.22
C CYS A 40 7.68 -14.16 -0.31
N PHE A 41 7.13 -14.75 -1.39
CA PHE A 41 7.06 -16.19 -1.64
C PHE A 41 7.89 -16.63 -2.86
N GLN A 42 8.74 -15.73 -3.41
CA GLN A 42 9.45 -15.99 -4.67
C GLN A 42 10.37 -17.22 -4.60
N TRP A 43 10.99 -17.47 -3.45
CA TRP A 43 12.05 -18.49 -3.30
C TRP A 43 11.60 -19.72 -2.51
N ASN A 44 10.53 -19.63 -1.72
CA ASN A 44 9.87 -20.75 -1.05
C ASN A 44 8.51 -20.28 -0.45
N SER A 45 7.75 -21.22 0.11
CA SER A 45 6.45 -20.93 0.74
C SER A 45 6.54 -20.33 2.14
N GLU A 46 7.74 -20.21 2.71
CA GLU A 46 7.96 -19.56 4.00
C GLU A 46 8.09 -18.06 3.77
N TYR A 47 7.25 -17.26 4.42
CA TYR A 47 7.30 -15.81 4.30
C TYR A 47 7.79 -15.17 5.59
N ASP A 48 8.62 -14.14 5.44
CA ASP A 48 9.10 -13.32 6.54
C ASP A 48 8.08 -12.19 6.82
N LEU A 49 7.45 -12.26 7.99
CA LEU A 49 6.45 -11.31 8.46
C LEU A 49 6.98 -9.87 8.53
N GLU A 50 8.27 -9.69 8.81
CA GLU A 50 8.88 -8.35 8.89
C GLU A 50 9.16 -7.78 7.50
N LYS A 51 9.49 -8.64 6.52
CA LYS A 51 9.61 -8.21 5.11
C LYS A 51 8.24 -7.90 4.50
N ALA A 52 7.22 -8.72 4.80
CA ALA A 52 5.87 -8.54 4.26
C ALA A 52 5.17 -7.26 4.76
N LYS A 53 5.60 -6.70 5.91
CA LYS A 53 5.08 -5.41 6.42
C LYS A 53 5.56 -4.19 5.61
N GLY A 54 6.51 -4.38 4.68
CA GLY A 54 7.01 -3.34 3.80
C GLY A 54 7.70 -2.18 4.54
N VAL A 55 8.14 -1.17 3.77
CA VAL A 55 8.90 -0.02 4.28
C VAL A 55 8.02 1.08 4.90
N SER A 56 6.81 0.73 5.38
CA SER A 56 5.84 1.67 5.98
C SER A 56 6.44 2.50 7.14
N THR A 57 7.51 2.00 7.76
CA THR A 57 8.31 2.70 8.77
C THR A 57 9.13 3.89 8.25
N LYS A 58 9.36 4.05 6.93
CA LYS A 58 10.09 5.21 6.39
C LYS A 58 9.25 6.49 6.31
N TYR A 59 7.93 6.39 6.20
CA TYR A 59 7.04 7.54 6.00
C TYR A 59 6.12 7.85 7.18
N THR A 60 6.23 7.09 8.27
CA THR A 60 5.45 7.27 9.51
C THR A 60 5.90 8.47 10.37
N LYS A 61 6.79 9.33 9.87
CA LYS A 61 7.27 10.57 10.53
C LYS A 61 6.68 11.87 9.95
N LEU A 62 5.58 11.81 9.20
CA LEU A 62 4.83 13.00 8.76
C LEU A 62 3.60 13.20 9.65
#